data_AF-A0A847A5M6-F1
#
_entry.id   AF-A0A847A5M6-F1
#
_cell.length_a   1.000
_cell.length_b   1.000
_cell.length_c   1.000
_cell.angle_alpha   90.00
_cell.angle_beta   90.00
_cell.angle_gamma   90.00
#
_symmetry.space_group_name_H-M   'P 1'
#
loop_
_entity.id
_entity.type
_entity.pdbx_description
1 polymer ?
#
loop_
_entity_poly.entity_id
_entity_poly.type
_entity_poly.pdbx_seq_one_letter_code
_entity_poly.pdbx_strand_id
1 'polypeptide(L)'
;MKESQITCDTSVLVAALRQELHGHDTSRAALARATALPAHVLIESYRVLTSMKMPGALAPGLVSRVLCDLGLPTVQLPAENYLDLVQLLAERDLPGGAIYDAQIAATAKHHGLTLVSRDWRAAKTYELVGVDYELLD
;
A
#
# COMPACT_ATOMS: atom_id res chain seq x y z
N MET A 1 -13.84 8.08 21.30
CA MET A 1 -13.36 8.29 19.92
C MET A 1 -12.99 6.92 19.39
N LYS A 2 -13.53 6.47 18.25
CA LYS A 2 -13.00 5.25 17.59
C LYS A 2 -11.56 5.57 17.20
N GLU A 3 -10.61 4.73 17.56
CA GLU A 3 -9.26 4.82 17.00
C GLU A 3 -9.39 4.74 15.48
N SER A 4 -8.78 5.69 14.76
CA SER A 4 -8.76 5.65 13.30
C SER A 4 -8.05 4.37 12.88
N GLN A 5 -8.79 3.50 12.17
CA GLN A 5 -8.24 2.28 11.61
C GLN A 5 -7.36 2.66 10.42
N ILE A 6 -6.13 2.15 10.38
CA ILE A 6 -5.18 2.50 9.33
C ILE A 6 -4.78 1.28 8.51
N THR A 7 -4.35 1.55 7.29
CA THR A 7 -3.64 0.61 6.43
C THR A 7 -2.38 1.28 5.89
N CYS A 8 -1.53 0.53 5.23
CA CYS A 8 -0.36 1.08 4.56
C CYS A 8 -0.32 0.75 3.06
N ASP A 9 0.41 1.57 2.33
CA ASP A 9 0.79 1.38 0.94
C ASP A 9 1.97 0.39 0.79
N THR A 10 2.23 -0.07 -0.44
CA THR A 10 3.40 -0.87 -0.82
C THR A 10 4.70 -0.21 -0.37
N SER A 11 4.84 1.10 -0.53
CA SER A 11 6.06 1.84 -0.14
C SER A 11 6.40 1.70 1.36
N VAL A 12 5.37 1.63 2.21
CA VAL A 12 5.51 1.44 3.66
C VAL A 12 5.80 -0.02 3.98
N LEU A 13 5.03 -0.97 3.44
CA LEU A 13 5.23 -2.39 3.75
C LEU A 13 6.64 -2.86 3.34
N VAL A 14 7.10 -2.43 2.17
CA VAL A 14 8.46 -2.74 1.67
C VAL A 14 9.54 -2.18 2.60
N ALA A 15 9.43 -0.90 3.00
CA ALA A 15 10.38 -0.26 3.91
C ALA A 15 10.35 -0.87 5.32
N ALA A 16 9.17 -1.23 5.82
CA ALA A 16 9.01 -1.91 7.10
C ALA A 16 9.69 -3.29 7.13
N LEU A 17 9.74 -4.00 6.00
CA LEU A 17 10.35 -5.33 5.90
C LEU A 17 11.82 -5.33 5.51
N ARG A 18 12.39 -4.18 5.15
CA ARG A 18 13.79 -4.03 4.73
C ARG A 18 14.51 -3.01 5.61
N GLN A 19 15.29 -3.51 6.55
CA GLN A 19 16.05 -2.67 7.49
C GLN A 19 17.05 -1.74 6.78
N GLU A 20 17.53 -2.12 5.60
CA GLU A 20 18.48 -1.29 4.83
C GLU A 20 17.83 -0.10 4.13
N LEU A 21 16.50 -0.05 4.04
CA LEU A 21 15.80 1.05 3.36
C LEU A 21 15.61 2.25 4.29
N HIS A 22 15.75 3.45 3.71
CA HIS A 22 15.37 4.68 4.40
C HIS A 22 13.90 4.62 4.85
N GLY A 23 13.61 5.16 6.02
CA GLY A 23 12.26 5.12 6.62
C GLY A 23 11.85 3.76 7.18
N HIS A 24 12.79 2.82 7.40
CA HIS A 24 12.46 1.52 7.99
C HIS A 24 11.74 1.63 9.34
N ASP A 25 12.27 2.42 10.27
CA ASP A 25 11.70 2.52 11.62
C ASP A 25 10.32 3.20 11.62
N THR A 26 10.14 4.27 10.85
CA THR A 26 8.85 4.97 10.70
C THR A 26 7.83 4.06 10.03
N SER A 27 8.23 3.32 8.99
CA SER A 27 7.36 2.36 8.30
C SER A 27 6.99 1.18 9.18
N ARG A 28 7.93 0.66 9.99
CA ARG A 28 7.67 -0.44 10.92
C ARG A 28 6.69 0.00 12.01
N ALA A 29 6.82 1.22 12.51
CA ALA A 29 5.88 1.78 13.47
C ALA A 29 4.47 1.98 12.89
N ALA A 30 4.38 2.43 11.63
CA ALA A 30 3.09 2.53 10.93
C ALA A 30 2.46 1.15 10.68
N LEU A 31 3.24 0.16 10.22
CA LEU A 31 2.75 -1.20 9.99
C LEU A 31 2.24 -1.85 11.28
N ALA A 32 2.89 -1.61 12.43
CA ALA A 32 2.45 -2.13 13.73
C ALA A 32 1.08 -1.57 14.18
N ARG A 33 0.66 -0.42 13.64
CA ARG A 33 -0.65 0.20 13.89
C ARG A 33 -1.69 -0.21 12.84
N ALA A 34 -1.30 -0.83 11.73
CA ALA A 34 -2.21 -1.22 10.67
C ALA A 34 -3.22 -2.26 11.18
N THR A 35 -4.48 -2.12 10.77
CA THR A 35 -5.56 -3.03 11.16
C THR A 35 -6.00 -3.95 10.04
N ALA A 36 -5.60 -3.65 8.80
CA ALA A 36 -5.85 -4.45 7.60
C ALA A 36 -4.83 -4.08 6.52
N LEU A 37 -4.75 -4.89 5.46
CA LEU A 37 -3.95 -4.61 4.27
C LEU A 37 -4.77 -4.81 2.98
N PRO A 38 -4.74 -3.87 2.03
CA PRO A 38 -5.21 -4.10 0.67
C PRO A 38 -4.49 -5.29 0.05
N ALA A 39 -5.23 -6.19 -0.58
CA ALA A 39 -4.68 -7.37 -1.25
C ALA A 39 -3.58 -7.01 -2.25
N HIS A 40 -3.75 -5.88 -2.96
CA HIS A 40 -2.77 -5.42 -3.94
C HIS A 40 -1.41 -5.04 -3.32
N VAL A 41 -1.40 -4.51 -2.08
CA VAL A 41 -0.17 -4.17 -1.36
C VAL A 41 0.68 -5.42 -1.11
N LEU A 42 0.06 -6.56 -0.81
CA LEU A 42 0.77 -7.84 -0.63
C LEU A 42 1.42 -8.32 -1.94
N ILE A 43 0.65 -8.29 -3.03
CA ILE A 43 1.11 -8.76 -4.35
C ILE A 43 2.26 -7.89 -4.87
N GLU A 44 2.10 -6.57 -4.76
CA GLU A 44 3.12 -5.64 -5.21
C GLU A 44 4.37 -5.69 -4.32
N SER A 45 4.20 -5.78 -2.99
CA SER A 45 5.33 -5.94 -2.07
C SER A 45 6.11 -7.21 -2.35
N TYR A 46 5.44 -8.34 -2.62
CA TYR A 46 6.13 -9.57 -3.04
C TYR A 46 6.97 -9.34 -4.30
N ARG A 47 6.37 -8.77 -5.35
CA ARG A 47 7.07 -8.46 -6.61
C ARG A 47 8.27 -7.54 -6.37
N VAL A 48 8.10 -6.49 -5.58
CA VAL A 48 9.17 -5.53 -5.27
C VAL A 48 10.29 -6.22 -4.48
N LEU A 49 9.97 -6.84 -3.33
CA LEU A 49 10.96 -7.47 -2.44
C LEU A 49 11.79 -8.56 -3.14
N THR A 50 11.18 -9.34 -4.04
CA THR A 50 11.85 -10.44 -4.76
C THR A 50 12.60 -10.01 -6.02
N SER A 51 12.38 -8.78 -6.50
CA SER A 51 13.05 -8.23 -7.70
C SER A 51 14.11 -7.17 -7.40
N MET A 52 14.22 -6.74 -6.14
CA MET A 52 15.20 -5.76 -5.69
C MET A 52 16.65 -6.22 -5.95
N LYS A 53 17.40 -5.39 -6.68
CA LYS A 53 18.84 -5.59 -6.93
C LYS A 53 19.67 -4.87 -5.87
N MET A 54 19.84 -5.49 -4.71
CA MET A 54 20.60 -4.95 -3.59
C MET A 54 21.25 -6.07 -2.77
N PRO A 55 22.32 -5.80 -2.00
CA PRO A 55 22.92 -6.78 -1.10
C PRO A 55 21.88 -7.38 -0.15
N GLY A 56 21.99 -8.68 0.12
CA GLY A 56 20.98 -9.39 0.93
C GLY A 56 19.64 -9.56 0.22
N ALA A 57 19.66 -9.80 -1.10
CA ALA A 57 18.44 -10.10 -1.86
C ALA A 57 17.61 -11.19 -1.18
N LEU A 58 16.32 -10.92 -1.00
CA LEU A 58 15.43 -11.83 -0.28
C LEU A 58 15.01 -12.98 -1.20
N ALA A 59 15.19 -14.21 -0.72
CA ALA A 59 14.66 -15.38 -1.41
C ALA A 59 13.12 -15.35 -1.41
N PRO A 60 12.45 -15.72 -2.53
CA PRO A 60 10.99 -15.73 -2.62
C PRO A 60 10.28 -16.48 -1.47
N GLY A 61 10.85 -17.61 -1.03
CA GLY A 61 10.29 -18.38 0.09
C GLY A 61 10.34 -17.64 1.43
N LEU A 62 11.36 -16.82 1.68
CA LEU A 62 11.43 -15.98 2.88
C LEU A 62 10.38 -14.86 2.82
N VAL A 63 10.27 -14.19 1.66
CA VAL A 63 9.26 -13.14 1.45
C VAL A 63 7.85 -13.68 1.66
N SER A 64 7.53 -14.83 1.07
CA SER A 64 6.23 -15.49 1.25
C SER A 64 5.92 -15.77 2.72
N ARG A 65 6.88 -16.33 3.47
CA ARG A 65 6.69 -16.62 4.90
C ARG A 65 6.41 -15.34 5.69
N VAL A 66 7.23 -14.32 5.50
CA VAL A 66 7.07 -13.03 6.19
C VAL A 66 5.72 -12.39 5.90
N LEU A 67 5.25 -12.40 4.64
CA LEU A 67 3.95 -11.86 4.28
C LEU A 67 2.79 -12.66 4.91
N CYS A 68 2.90 -13.99 5.00
CA CYS A 68 1.91 -14.81 5.71
C CYS A 68 1.90 -14.56 7.22
N ASP A 69 3.06 -14.30 7.81
CA ASP A 69 3.22 -14.10 9.26
C ASP A 69 2.80 -12.69 9.74
N LEU A 70 2.40 -11.78 8.83
CA LEU A 70 1.94 -10.42 9.19
C LEU A 70 0.70 -10.44 10.11
N GLY A 71 -0.15 -11.46 10.01
CA GLY A 71 -1.35 -11.59 10.86
C GLY A 71 -2.43 -10.53 10.63
N LEU A 72 -2.31 -9.72 9.57
CA LEU A 72 -3.28 -8.67 9.22
C LEU A 72 -4.37 -9.22 8.28
N PRO A 73 -5.66 -8.89 8.52
CA PRO A 73 -6.71 -9.25 7.60
C PRO A 73 -6.49 -8.55 6.25
N THR A 74 -6.71 -9.29 5.17
CA THR A 74 -6.61 -8.75 3.81
C THR A 74 -7.96 -8.23 3.35
N VAL A 75 -7.98 -7.03 2.78
CA VAL A 75 -9.18 -6.36 2.24
C VAL A 75 -9.02 -6.07 0.75
N GLN A 76 -10.12 -5.92 0.03
CA GLN A 76 -10.12 -5.63 -1.40
C GLN A 76 -11.24 -4.66 -1.77
N LEU A 77 -11.06 -3.94 -2.87
CA LEU A 77 -12.12 -3.19 -3.52
C LEU A 77 -13.14 -4.18 -4.14
N PRO A 78 -14.46 -3.96 -4.00
CA PRO A 78 -15.46 -4.77 -4.69
C PRO A 78 -15.29 -4.74 -6.21
N ALA A 79 -15.64 -5.84 -6.87
CA ALA A 79 -15.39 -6.04 -8.31
C ALA A 79 -16.09 -4.97 -9.18
N GLU A 80 -17.28 -4.57 -8.77
CA GLU A 80 -18.12 -3.57 -9.43
C GLU A 80 -17.49 -2.17 -9.48
N ASN A 81 -16.59 -1.83 -8.56
CA ASN A 81 -16.00 -0.49 -8.49
C ASN A 81 -14.74 -0.31 -9.35
N TYR A 82 -14.21 -1.39 -9.95
CA TYR A 82 -12.98 -1.29 -10.74
C TYR A 82 -13.18 -0.50 -12.03
N LEU A 83 -14.32 -0.64 -12.71
CA LEU A 83 -14.58 0.11 -13.95
C LEU A 83 -14.74 1.61 -13.68
N ASP A 84 -15.40 1.99 -12.58
CA ASP A 84 -15.51 3.37 -12.13
C ASP A 84 -14.13 3.98 -11.86
N LEU A 85 -13.23 3.20 -11.26
CA LEU A 85 -11.86 3.63 -10.99
C LEU A 85 -11.07 3.88 -12.29
N VAL A 86 -11.22 3.00 -13.29
CA VAL A 86 -10.60 3.20 -14.61
C VAL A 86 -11.13 4.47 -15.28
N GLN A 87 -12.45 4.71 -15.23
CA GLN A 87 -13.06 5.90 -15.80
C GLN A 87 -12.57 7.17 -15.10
N LEU A 88 -12.53 7.18 -13.76
CA LEU A 88 -12.04 8.31 -12.96
C LEU A 88 -10.61 8.71 -13.37
N LEU A 89 -9.72 7.75 -13.59
CA LEU A 89 -8.34 8.05 -13.98
C LEU A 89 -8.25 8.57 -15.42
N ALA A 90 -9.06 8.02 -16.33
CA ALA A 90 -9.13 8.47 -17.71
C ALA A 90 -9.65 9.92 -17.81
N GLU A 91 -10.68 10.28 -17.05
CA GLU A 91 -11.24 11.65 -16.98
C GLU A 91 -10.24 12.69 -16.47
N ARG A 92 -9.16 12.25 -15.82
CA ARG A 92 -8.16 13.10 -15.18
C ARG A 92 -6.79 13.02 -15.85
N ASP A 93 -6.72 12.40 -17.02
CA ASP A 93 -5.50 12.20 -17.80
C ASP A 93 -4.34 11.60 -16.96
N LEU A 94 -4.65 10.72 -16.02
CA LEU A 94 -3.64 10.06 -15.19
C LEU A 94 -3.15 8.77 -15.84
N PRO A 95 -1.86 8.67 -16.23
CA PRO A 95 -1.36 7.53 -16.98
C PRO A 95 -1.00 6.33 -16.11
N GLY A 96 -1.18 5.13 -16.69
CA GLY A 96 -0.44 3.90 -16.40
C GLY A 96 -0.31 3.51 -14.93
N GLY A 97 0.80 3.91 -14.30
CA GLY A 97 1.16 3.48 -12.94
C GLY A 97 0.24 4.00 -11.85
N ALA A 98 -0.43 5.14 -12.06
CA ALA A 98 -1.34 5.71 -11.08
C ALA A 98 -2.53 4.80 -10.74
N ILE A 99 -2.86 3.82 -11.59
CA ILE A 99 -3.98 2.89 -11.33
C ILE A 99 -3.72 2.01 -10.10
N TYR A 100 -2.47 1.63 -9.83
CA TYR A 100 -2.15 0.78 -8.68
C TYR A 100 -2.28 1.58 -7.38
N ASP A 101 -1.76 2.81 -7.36
CA ASP A 101 -1.96 3.75 -6.25
C ASP A 101 -3.46 4.02 -6.03
N ALA A 102 -4.21 4.22 -7.11
CA ALA A 102 -5.65 4.47 -7.06
C ALA A 102 -6.42 3.26 -6.54
N GLN A 103 -6.04 2.04 -6.91
CA GLN A 103 -6.67 0.81 -6.41
C GLN A 103 -6.46 0.65 -4.90
N ILE A 104 -5.24 0.92 -4.42
CA ILE A 104 -4.91 0.87 -2.99
C ILE A 104 -5.71 1.93 -2.23
N ALA A 105 -5.71 3.17 -2.74
CA ALA A 105 -6.48 4.28 -2.17
C ALA A 105 -7.99 4.01 -2.15
N ALA A 106 -8.55 3.50 -3.25
CA ALA A 106 -9.98 3.20 -3.35
C ALA A 106 -10.37 2.06 -2.40
N THR A 107 -9.50 1.06 -2.25
CA THR A 107 -9.69 -0.01 -1.26
C THR A 107 -9.71 0.57 0.16
N ALA A 108 -8.72 1.38 0.52
CA ALA A 108 -8.66 2.02 1.84
C ALA A 108 -9.90 2.89 2.10
N LYS A 109 -10.32 3.71 1.13
CA LYS A 109 -11.52 4.54 1.20
C LYS A 109 -12.78 3.70 1.40
N HIS A 110 -12.96 2.63 0.64
CA HIS A 110 -14.13 1.75 0.74
C HIS A 110 -14.27 1.16 2.16
N HIS A 111 -13.15 0.81 2.79
CA HIS A 111 -13.12 0.22 4.13
C HIS A 111 -13.02 1.27 5.26
N GLY A 112 -13.01 2.57 4.95
CA GLY A 112 -12.88 3.64 5.96
C GLY A 112 -11.54 3.64 6.68
N LEU A 113 -10.46 3.27 5.98
CA LEU A 113 -9.11 3.19 6.51
C LEU A 113 -8.29 4.41 6.08
N THR A 114 -7.51 4.99 7.00
CA THR A 114 -6.49 5.98 6.63
C THR A 114 -5.31 5.27 5.97
N LEU A 115 -4.91 5.71 4.78
CA LEU A 115 -3.79 5.14 4.02
C LEU A 115 -2.47 5.82 4.41
N VAL A 116 -1.54 5.06 5.01
CA VAL A 116 -0.18 5.54 5.27
C VAL A 116 0.71 5.21 4.08
N SER A 117 1.44 6.19 3.55
CA SER A 117 2.33 6.00 2.40
C SER A 117 3.67 6.71 2.58
N ARG A 118 4.70 6.22 1.87
CA ARG A 118 6.00 6.89 1.71
C ARG A 118 6.21 7.43 0.30
N ASP A 119 5.27 7.17 -0.62
CA ASP A 119 5.37 7.66 -1.98
C ASP A 119 4.67 9.01 -2.11
N TRP A 120 5.43 10.08 -1.92
CA TRP A 120 4.98 11.45 -2.12
C TRP A 120 4.46 11.71 -3.55
N ARG A 121 4.89 10.92 -4.55
CA ARG A 121 4.41 11.08 -5.93
C ARG A 121 2.99 10.55 -6.12
N ALA A 122 2.54 9.66 -5.24
CA ALA A 122 1.20 9.07 -5.26
C ALA A 122 0.14 9.96 -4.55
N ALA A 123 0.57 10.98 -3.80
CA ALA A 123 -0.33 11.89 -3.07
C ALA A 123 -1.45 12.47 -3.96
N LYS A 124 -1.11 12.93 -5.17
CA LYS A 124 -2.10 13.43 -6.15
C LYS A 124 -3.19 12.41 -6.49
N THR A 125 -2.84 11.12 -6.48
CA THR A 125 -3.78 10.03 -6.76
C THR A 125 -4.68 9.80 -5.55
N TYR A 126 -4.12 9.87 -4.34
CA TYR A 126 -4.88 9.75 -3.09
C TYR A 126 -5.89 10.89 -2.93
N GLU A 127 -5.47 12.12 -3.24
CA GLU A 127 -6.34 13.30 -3.29
C GLU A 127 -7.46 13.13 -4.33
N LEU A 128 -7.13 12.64 -5.53
CA LEU A 128 -8.14 12.40 -6.57
C LEU A 128 -9.18 11.36 -6.13
N VAL A 129 -8.74 10.25 -5.53
CA VAL A 129 -9.64 9.21 -5.02
C VAL A 129 -10.42 9.70 -3.80
N GLY A 130 -9.89 10.68 -3.07
CA GLY A 130 -10.49 11.24 -1.86
C GLY A 130 -10.46 10.26 -0.70
N VAL A 131 -9.31 9.60 -0.50
CA VAL A 131 -9.03 8.79 0.69
C VAL A 131 -8.34 9.68 1.74
N ASP A 132 -8.55 9.42 3.02
CA ASP A 132 -7.71 10.00 4.07
C ASP A 132 -6.33 9.34 4.03
N TYR A 133 -5.26 10.13 4.03
CA TYR A 133 -3.89 9.59 3.98
C TYR A 133 -2.91 10.34 4.87
N GLU A 134 -1.84 9.66 5.23
CA GLU A 134 -0.68 10.18 5.97
C GLU A 134 0.59 9.87 5.16
N LEU A 135 1.46 10.86 4.97
CA LEU A 135 2.76 10.67 4.34
C LEU A 135 3.85 10.59 5.40
N LEU A 136 4.68 9.56 5.31
CA LEU A 136 5.89 9.44 6.11
C LEU A 136 7.10 9.93 5.32
N ASP A 137 8.10 10.43 6.06
CA ASP A 137 9.44 10.70 5.55
C ASP A 137 10.23 9.37 5.33
#